data_AF-A0A6M0FLP9-F1
#
_entry.id   AF-A0A6M0FLP9-F1
#
_cell.length_a   1.000
_cell.length_b   1.000
_cell.length_c   1.000
_cell.angle_alpha   90.00
_cell.angle_beta   90.00
_cell.angle_gamma   90.00
#
_symmetry.space_group_name_H-M   'P 1'
#
loop_
_entity.id
_entity.type
_entity.pdbx_description
1 polymer ?
#
loop_
_entity_poly.entity_id
_entity_poly.type
_entity_poly.pdbx_seq_one_letter_code
_entity_poly.pdbx_strand_id
1 'polypeptide(L)' 'MSSNCGHQQKMPLHLRTYECSECGFEADRDFNAAVNLKNYVYK' A
#
# COMPACT_ATOMS: atom_id res chain seq x y z
N MET A 1 -2.83 3.71 0.39
CA MET A 1 -2.80 3.24 1.79
C MET A 1 -1.75 2.15 1.89
N SER A 2 -0.92 2.18 2.93
CA SER A 2 0.07 1.16 3.21
C SER A 2 -0.61 -0.04 3.83
N SER A 3 -0.41 -1.23 3.27
CA SER A 3 -0.92 -2.48 3.84
C SER A 3 -0.25 -2.87 5.16
N ASN A 4 0.87 -2.24 5.51
CA ASN A 4 1.62 -2.53 6.74
C ASN A 4 1.15 -1.69 7.94
N CYS A 5 1.01 -0.37 7.76
CA CYS A 5 0.70 0.54 8.88
C CYS A 5 -0.60 1.34 8.69
N GLY A 6 -1.28 1.20 7.54
CA GLY A 6 -2.52 1.94 7.26
C GLY A 6 -2.35 3.41 6.86
N HIS A 7 -1.12 3.94 6.80
CA HIS A 7 -0.87 5.31 6.35
C HIS A 7 -1.38 5.55 4.92
N GLN A 8 -1.99 6.70 4.67
CA GLN A 8 -2.48 7.08 3.35
C GLN A 8 -1.60 8.18 2.75
N GLN A 9 -1.10 7.93 1.53
CA GLN A 9 -0.30 8.88 0.77
C GLN A 9 -0.76 8.93 -0.68
N LYS A 10 -0.43 10.03 -1.36
CA LYS A 10 -0.66 10.16 -2.81
C LYS A 10 0.28 9.22 -3.55
N MET A 11 -0.26 8.51 -4.54
CA MET A 11 0.52 7.62 -5.40
C MET A 11 0.06 7.72 -6.85
N PRO A 12 0.81 8.41 -7.71
CA PRO A 12 0.55 8.43 -9.15
C PRO A 12 0.51 7.05 -9.80
N LEU A 13 -0.37 6.86 -10.79
CA LEU A 13 -0.56 5.58 -11.49
C LEU A 13 0.65 5.12 -12.32
N HIS A 14 1.61 6.00 -12.64
CA HIS A 14 2.83 5.60 -13.34
C HIS A 14 3.88 5.00 -12.38
N LEU A 15 3.79 5.27 -11.08
CA LEU A 15 4.68 4.66 -10.09
C LEU A 15 4.20 3.25 -9.78
N ARG A 16 5.10 2.28 -9.96
CA ARG A 16 4.84 0.85 -9.72
C ARG A 16 5.30 0.39 -8.35
N THR A 17 6.29 1.05 -7.76
CA THR A 17 6.74 0.78 -6.40
C THR A 17 5.99 1.68 -5.41
N TYR A 18 5.34 1.07 -4.43
CA TYR A 18 4.78 1.74 -3.25
C TYR A 18 5.87 1.81 -2.18
N GLU A 19 6.18 3.00 -1.69
CA GLU A 19 7.08 3.22 -0.55
C GLU A 19 6.36 4.04 0.52
N CYS A 20 6.23 3.50 1.73
CA CYS A 20 5.51 4.16 2.81
C CYS A 20 6.38 5.21 3.51
N SER A 21 5.96 6.47 3.51
CA SER A 21 6.69 7.56 4.19
C SER A 21 6.73 7.46 5.72
N GLU A 22 5.82 6.69 6.34
CA GLU A 22 5.74 6.54 7.80
C GLU A 22 6.49 5.33 8.36
N CYS A 23 6.53 4.22 7.62
CA CYS A 23 7.08 2.96 8.13
C CYS A 23 8.16 2.33 7.24
N GLY A 24 8.50 2.96 6.12
CA GLY A 24 9.50 2.46 5.18
C GLY A 24 9.10 1.18 4.44
N PHE A 25 7.83 0.76 4.53
CA PHE A 25 7.35 -0.42 3.80
C PHE A 25 7.41 -0.18 2.29
N GLU A 26 8.10 -1.07 1.60
CA GLU A 26 8.26 -1.04 0.15
C GLU A 26 7.70 -2.30 -0.49
N ALA A 27 6.87 -2.16 -1.53
CA ALA A 27 6.35 -3.27 -2.32
C ALA A 27 5.88 -2.80 -3.69
N ASP A 28 5.60 -3.74 -4.60
CA ASP A 28 4.81 -3.41 -5.79
C ASP A 28 3.43 -2.85 -5.38
N ARG A 29 2.97 -1.82 -6.08
CA ARG A 29 1.71 -1.13 -5.82
C ARG A 29 0.52 -2.06 -5.90
N ASP A 30 0.48 -2.90 -6.92
CA ASP A 30 -0.66 -3.76 -7.20
C ASP A 30 -0.70 -4.88 -6.15
N PHE A 31 0.47 -5.34 -5.67
CA PHE A 31 0.57 -6.20 -4.48
C PHE A 31 0.07 -5.51 -3.21
N ASN A 32 0.54 -4.30 -2.90
CA ASN A 32 0.08 -3.52 -1.73
C ASN A 32 -1.46 -3.31 -1.78
N ALA A 33 -2.02 -3.03 -2.96
CA ALA A 33 -3.46 -2.91 -3.15
C ALA A 33 -4.20 -4.25 -2.91
N ALA A 34 -3.69 -5.37 -3.41
CA ALA A 34 -4.27 -6.69 -3.18
C ALA A 34 -4.29 -7.08 -1.70
N VAL A 35 -3.20 -6.80 -0.96
CA VAL A 35 -3.15 -7.03 0.49
C VAL A 35 -4.15 -6.14 1.22
N ASN A 36 -4.28 -4.87 0.83
CA ASN A 36 -5.30 -3.98 1.39
C ASN A 36 -6.72 -4.53 1.19
N LEU A 37 -7.04 -5.03 -0.01
CA LEU A 37 -8.34 -5.66 -0.30
C LEU A 37 -8.56 -6.92 0.53
N LYS A 38 -7.55 -7.79 0.61
CA LYS A 38 -7.59 -8.99 1.46
C LYS A 38 -7.91 -8.60 2.91
N ASN A 39 -7.20 -7.61 3.46
CA ASN A 39 -7.40 -7.16 4.83
C ASN A 39 -8.77 -6.50 5.04
N TYR A 40 -9.34 -5.85 4.02
CA TYR A 40 -10.69 -5.27 4.09
C TYR A 40 -11.78 -6.34 4.22
N VAL A 41 -11.61 -7.52 3.59
CA VAL A 41 -12.57 -8.63 3.67
C VAL A 41 -12.62 -9.27 5.06
N TYR A 42 -11.49 -9.29 5.77
CA TYR A 42 -11.39 -9.88 7.12
C TYR A 42 -11.55 -8.85 8.24
N LYS A 43 -11.88 -7.61 7.90
CA LYS A 43 -12.13 -6.53 8.86
C LYS A 43 -13.61 -6.41 9.13
#